data_AF-A0A944NX80-F1
#
_entry.id   AF-A0A944NX80-F1
#
_cell.length_a   1.000
_cell.length_b   1.000
_cell.length_c   1.000
_cell.angle_alpha   90.00
_cell.angle_beta   90.00
_cell.angle_gamma   90.00
#
_symmetry.space_group_name_H-M   'P 1'
#
loop_
_entity.id
_entity.type
_entity.pdbx_description
1 polymer ?
#
loop_
_entity_poly.entity_id
_entity_poly.type
_entity_poly.pdbx_seq_one_letter_code
_entity_poly.pdbx_strand_id
1 'polypeptide(L)'
;METIRVAEILAAFSLTTDMAAGMAVEKGLRAWVMATVFARDALGAGADTCRTVHETALLRSVGCTSYAPEPAAPFGDEVAFRCALKHLDPADRAPTDRCPGRGTAEGRRGSHAQRL
;
A
#
# COMPACT_ATOMS: atom_id res chain seq x y z
N MET A 1 29.90 5.17 11.76
CA MET A 1 28.89 5.46 10.73
C MET A 1 28.20 4.15 10.41
N GLU A 2 26.94 3.99 10.80
CA GLU A 2 26.20 2.75 10.47
C GLU A 2 25.93 2.68 8.96
N THR A 3 26.14 1.50 8.39
CA THR A 3 25.84 1.23 6.98
C THR A 3 24.37 0.85 6.85
N ILE A 4 23.56 1.71 6.24
CA ILE A 4 22.15 1.42 5.97
C ILE A 4 22.05 0.50 4.76
N ARG A 5 21.27 -0.57 4.87
CA ARG A 5 21.03 -1.53 3.78
C ARG A 5 19.89 -1.04 2.90
N VAL A 6 19.97 -1.33 1.59
CA VAL A 6 18.89 -1.03 0.64
C VAL A 6 17.55 -1.63 1.10
N ALA A 7 17.57 -2.85 1.65
CA ALA A 7 16.38 -3.51 2.18
C ALA A 7 15.70 -2.72 3.32
N GLU A 8 16.45 -2.03 4.17
CA GLU A 8 15.90 -1.23 5.27
C GLU A 8 15.18 0.01 4.75
N ILE A 9 15.76 0.67 3.74
CA ILE A 9 15.15 1.81 3.05
C ILE A 9 13.87 1.36 2.35
N LEU A 10 13.90 0.24 1.64
CA LEU A 10 12.74 -0.30 0.93
C LEU A 10 11.62 -0.74 1.89
N ALA A 11 11.97 -1.32 3.05
CA ALA A 11 11.00 -1.68 4.08
C ALA A 11 10.32 -0.44 4.69
N ALA A 12 11.10 0.59 5.03
CA ALA A 12 10.58 1.86 5.54
C ALA A 12 9.68 2.54 4.50
N PHE A 13 10.10 2.57 3.24
CA PHE A 13 9.33 3.13 2.14
C PHE A 13 8.01 2.37 1.91
N SER A 14 8.05 1.03 1.89
CA SER A 14 6.85 0.20 1.77
C SER A 14 5.86 0.49 2.90
N LEU A 15 6.34 0.61 4.15
CA LEU A 15 5.52 1.00 5.30
C LEU A 15 4.89 2.39 5.14
N THR A 16 5.65 3.38 4.67
CA THR A 16 5.12 4.72 4.37
C THR A 16 4.03 4.66 3.29
N THR A 17 4.21 3.86 2.24
CA THR A 17 3.20 3.71 1.18
C THR A 17 1.92 3.03 1.67
N ASP A 18 2.04 2.03 2.56
CA ASP A 18 0.88 1.38 3.19
C ASP A 18 0.07 2.39 4.02
N MET A 19 0.75 3.26 4.78
CA MET A 19 0.09 4.32 5.57
C MET A 19 -0.57 5.38 4.68
N ALA A 20 0.12 5.86 3.64
CA ALA A 20 -0.40 6.86 2.72
C ALA A 20 -1.67 6.38 1.98
N ALA A 21 -1.78 5.07 1.74
CA ALA A 21 -2.91 4.43 1.09
C ALA A 21 -4.05 4.01 2.06
N GLY A 22 -3.95 4.32 3.36
CA GLY A 22 -4.92 3.87 4.37
C GLY A 22 -5.00 2.33 4.47
N MET A 23 -3.90 1.63 4.19
CA MET A 23 -3.81 0.18 4.26
C MET A 23 -3.45 -0.26 5.68
N ALA A 24 -3.77 -1.51 6.02
CA ALA A 24 -3.23 -2.12 7.22
C ALA A 24 -1.69 -2.11 7.16
N VAL A 25 -1.08 -1.63 8.23
CA VAL A 25 0.38 -1.67 8.44
C VAL A 25 0.88 -3.09 8.16
N GLU A 26 1.97 -3.21 7.40
CA GLU A 26 2.66 -4.44 6.99
C GLU A 26 2.03 -5.24 5.83
N LYS A 27 0.98 -4.74 5.15
CA LYS A 27 0.43 -5.48 4.01
C LYS A 27 1.48 -5.73 2.93
N GLY A 28 2.30 -4.72 2.62
CA GLY A 28 3.43 -4.85 1.70
C GLY A 28 4.48 -5.84 2.19
N LEU A 29 4.86 -5.75 3.48
CA LEU A 29 5.83 -6.64 4.12
C LEU A 29 5.40 -8.11 4.12
N ARG A 30 4.11 -8.41 4.38
CA ARG A 30 3.59 -9.79 4.34
C ARG A 30 3.66 -10.37 2.93
N ALA A 31 3.28 -9.59 1.92
CA ALA A 31 3.38 -10.01 0.52
C ALA A 31 4.84 -10.28 0.12
N TRP A 32 5.78 -9.46 0.61
CA TRP A 32 7.21 -9.64 0.41
C TRP A 32 7.76 -10.94 1.04
N VAL A 33 7.43 -11.23 2.31
CA VAL A 33 7.84 -12.48 2.97
C VAL A 33 7.31 -13.68 2.19
N MET A 34 6.03 -13.65 1.81
CA MET A 34 5.41 -14.75 1.05
C MET A 34 6.06 -14.95 -0.32
N ALA A 35 6.36 -13.88 -1.06
CA ALA A 35 7.03 -13.98 -2.35
C ALA A 35 8.44 -14.57 -2.22
N THR A 36 9.18 -14.16 -1.18
CA THR A 36 10.55 -14.65 -0.93
C THR A 36 10.55 -16.12 -0.54
N VAL A 37 9.65 -16.53 0.36
CA VAL A 37 9.47 -17.94 0.76
C VAL A 37 9.04 -18.78 -0.43
N PHE A 38 8.12 -18.29 -1.27
CA PHE A 38 7.69 -19.01 -2.46
C PHE A 38 8.82 -19.19 -3.48
N ALA A 39 9.60 -18.15 -3.75
CA ALA A 39 10.75 -18.23 -4.65
C ALA A 39 11.79 -19.25 -4.15
N ARG A 40 12.07 -19.26 -2.85
CA ARG A 40 13.05 -20.17 -2.26
C ARG A 40 12.52 -21.61 -2.17
N ASP A 41 11.35 -21.80 -1.57
CA ASP A 41 10.89 -23.12 -1.12
C ASP A 41 10.02 -23.84 -2.16
N ALA A 42 9.19 -23.11 -2.90
CA ALA A 42 8.32 -23.71 -3.92
C ALA A 42 9.00 -23.81 -5.29
N LEU A 43 9.82 -22.82 -5.64
CA LEU A 43 10.51 -22.77 -6.94
C LEU A 43 11.99 -23.21 -6.88
N GLY A 44 12.56 -23.35 -5.69
CA GLY A 44 13.98 -23.71 -5.55
C GLY A 44 14.94 -22.68 -6.14
N ALA A 45 14.55 -21.40 -6.18
CA ALA A 45 15.30 -20.36 -6.88
C ALA A 45 16.64 -20.05 -6.22
N GLY A 46 17.64 -19.73 -7.04
CA GLY A 46 18.96 -19.31 -6.58
C GLY A 46 18.94 -18.00 -5.78
N ALA A 47 20.05 -17.71 -5.09
CA ALA A 47 20.17 -16.55 -4.21
C ALA A 47 19.93 -15.21 -4.92
N ASP A 48 20.41 -15.04 -6.16
CA ASP A 48 20.22 -13.82 -6.94
C ASP A 48 18.75 -13.59 -7.31
N THR A 49 18.03 -14.65 -7.66
CA THR A 49 16.59 -14.59 -7.94
C THR A 49 15.82 -14.24 -6.67
N CYS A 50 16.13 -14.88 -5.54
CA CYS A 50 15.51 -14.57 -4.26
C CYS A 50 15.75 -13.12 -3.84
N ARG A 51 16.96 -12.60 -4.07
CA ARG A 51 17.30 -11.18 -3.83
C ARG A 51 16.50 -10.24 -4.73
N THR A 52 16.35 -10.58 -6.01
CA THR A 52 15.55 -9.78 -6.94
C THR A 52 14.07 -9.79 -6.55
N VAL A 53 13.51 -10.95 -6.20
CA VAL A 53 12.13 -11.08 -5.70
C VAL A 53 11.94 -10.26 -4.43
N HIS A 54 12.92 -10.29 -3.51
CA HIS A 54 12.91 -9.52 -2.29
C HIS A 54 12.80 -8.01 -2.57
N GLU A 55 13.68 -7.47 -3.43
CA GLU A 55 13.72 -6.03 -3.74
C GLU A 55 12.48 -5.59 -4.53
N THR A 56 12.05 -6.38 -5.51
CA THR A 56 10.88 -6.05 -6.36
C THR A 56 9.55 -6.17 -5.61
N ALA A 57 9.40 -7.14 -4.70
CA ALA A 57 8.17 -7.27 -3.91
C ALA A 57 7.99 -6.10 -2.94
N LEU A 58 9.07 -5.52 -2.41
CA LEU A 58 9.01 -4.29 -1.59
C LEU A 58 8.58 -3.07 -2.41
N LEU A 59 8.89 -3.04 -3.71
CA LEU A 59 8.49 -1.95 -4.61
C LEU A 59 7.06 -2.09 -5.15
N ARG A 60 6.39 -3.23 -4.96
CA ARG A 60 5.04 -3.49 -5.50
C ARG A 60 4.01 -2.41 -5.13
N SER A 61 4.10 -1.83 -3.94
CA SER A 61 3.12 -0.85 -3.44
C SER A 61 3.37 0.57 -3.95
N VAL A 62 4.51 0.86 -4.60
CA VAL A 62 4.85 2.23 -5.05
C VAL A 62 3.85 2.78 -6.07
N GLY A 63 3.28 1.92 -6.91
CA GLY A 63 2.33 2.33 -7.96
C GLY A 63 0.98 2.78 -7.40
N CYS A 64 0.63 2.41 -6.16
CA CYS A 64 -0.66 2.72 -5.57
C CYS A 64 -0.88 4.23 -5.33
N THR A 65 0.19 5.02 -5.26
CA THR A 65 0.11 6.49 -5.16
C THR A 65 -0.12 7.15 -6.52
N SER A 66 0.38 6.55 -7.60
CA SER A 66 0.20 7.05 -8.96
C SER A 66 -1.24 6.89 -9.46
N TYR A 67 -1.96 5.88 -8.96
CA TYR A 67 -3.37 5.61 -9.28
C TYR A 67 -4.35 6.42 -8.41
N ALA A 68 -3.91 7.05 -7.33
CA ALA A 68 -4.78 7.80 -6.40
C ALA A 68 -5.65 8.94 -7.02
N PRO A 69 -5.23 9.68 -8.06
CA PRO A 69 -6.09 10.73 -8.63
C PRO A 69 -7.29 10.18 -9.42
N GLU A 70 -7.21 8.95 -9.92
CA GLU A 70 -8.24 8.38 -10.79
C GLU A 70 -9.55 8.08 -10.04
N PRO A 71 -9.55 7.45 -8.84
CA PRO A 71 -10.75 7.32 -8.02
C PRO A 71 -11.11 8.60 -7.24
N ALA A 72 -10.14 9.48 -6.97
CA ALA A 72 -10.44 10.76 -6.31
C ALA A 72 -11.33 11.66 -7.18
N ALA A 73 -11.21 11.59 -8.51
CA ALA A 73 -12.03 12.38 -9.42
C ALA A 73 -13.55 12.11 -9.29
N PRO A 74 -14.04 10.84 -9.32
CA PRO A 74 -15.45 10.53 -9.09
C PRO A 74 -15.88 10.43 -7.62
N PHE A 75 -14.99 10.06 -6.68
CA PHE A 75 -15.38 9.74 -5.30
C PHE A 75 -14.90 10.75 -4.25
N GLY A 76 -14.04 11.70 -4.63
CA GLY A 76 -13.48 12.74 -3.76
C GLY A 76 -12.39 12.21 -2.82
N ASP A 77 -12.74 11.26 -1.96
CA ASP A 77 -11.81 10.61 -1.03
C ASP A 77 -11.46 9.21 -1.51
N GLU A 78 -10.30 9.10 -2.16
CA GLU A 78 -9.80 7.84 -2.69
C GLU A 78 -9.47 6.81 -1.60
N VAL A 79 -9.03 7.26 -0.42
CA VAL A 79 -8.69 6.37 0.69
C VAL A 79 -9.96 5.75 1.26
N ALA A 80 -11.01 6.56 1.48
CA ALA A 80 -12.31 6.08 1.92
C ALA A 80 -12.92 5.11 0.88
N PHE A 81 -12.82 5.45 -0.40
CA PHE A 81 -13.29 4.60 -1.50
C PHE A 81 -12.57 3.25 -1.54
N ARG A 82 -11.23 3.26 -1.49
CA ARG A 82 -10.41 2.03 -1.45
C ARG A 82 -10.71 1.18 -0.21
N CYS A 83 -11.00 1.83 0.91
CA CYS A 83 -11.45 1.15 2.13
C CYS A 83 -12.80 0.45 1.96
N ALA A 84 -13.78 1.14 1.35
CA ALA A 84 -15.08 0.54 1.05
C ALA A 84 -14.95 -0.68 0.12
N LEU A 85 -14.08 -0.60 -0.89
CA LEU A 85 -13.83 -1.71 -1.80
C LEU A 85 -13.27 -2.96 -1.11
N LYS A 86 -12.44 -2.80 -0.08
CA LYS A 86 -11.87 -3.95 0.65
C LYS A 86 -12.92 -4.75 1.41
N HIS A 87 -14.02 -4.12 1.84
CA HIS A 87 -15.13 -4.85 2.46
C HIS A 87 -15.82 -5.83 1.50
N LEU A 88 -15.62 -5.67 0.19
CA LEU A 88 -16.11 -6.60 -0.82
C LEU A 88 -15.14 -7.76 -1.07
N ASP A 89 -13.91 -7.72 -0.55
CA ASP A 89 -12.93 -8.80 -0.69
C ASP A 89 -13.17 -9.88 0.38
N PRO A 90 -13.64 -11.09 0.02
CA PRO A 90 -13.83 -12.17 0.97
C PRO A 90 -12.52 -12.69 1.58
N ALA A 91 -11.36 -12.37 0.98
CA ALA A 91 -10.06 -12.70 1.53
C ALA A 91 -9.56 -11.67 2.56
N ASP A 92 -10.20 -10.51 2.68
CA ASP A 92 -9.83 -9.51 3.68
C ASP A 92 -10.41 -9.86 5.05
N ARG A 93 -9.54 -10.28 5.96
CA ARG A 93 -9.88 -10.58 7.36
C ARG A 93 -9.55 -9.42 8.30
N ALA A 94 -9.12 -8.28 7.77
CA ALA A 94 -8.79 -7.14 8.60
C ALA A 94 -10.04 -6.61 9.34
N PRO A 95 -9.91 -6.25 10.63
CA PRO A 95 -10.98 -5.58 11.37
C PRO A 95 -11.49 -4.33 10.64
N THR A 96 -12.82 -4.18 10.54
CA THR A 96 -13.49 -3.13 9.75
C THR A 96 -13.37 -1.73 10.34
N ASP A 97 -12.88 -1.62 11.57
CA ASP A 97 -12.61 -0.38 12.32
C ASP A 97 -11.30 0.31 11.89
N ARG A 98 -10.44 -0.40 11.15
CA ARG A 98 -9.10 0.10 10.76
C ARG A 98 -9.13 1.05 9.55
N CYS A 99 -10.30 1.28 8.95
CA CYS A 99 -10.48 2.20 7.84
C CYS A 99 -10.69 3.64 8.34
N PRO A 100 -9.77 4.58 8.07
CA PRO A 100 -10.02 5.99 8.34
C PRO A 100 -11.15 6.46 7.41
N GLY A 101 -12.23 7.02 7.95
CA GLY A 101 -13.32 7.56 7.13
C GLY A 101 -14.75 7.34 7.63
N ARG A 102 -14.97 6.67 8.77
CA ARG A 102 -16.33 6.61 9.37
C ARG A 102 -16.78 7.95 10.01
N GLY A 103 -15.99 9.01 9.87
CA GLY A 103 -16.32 10.37 10.33
C GLY A 103 -16.57 11.30 9.15
N THR A 104 -17.85 11.58 8.88
CA THR A 104 -18.39 12.78 8.22
C THR A 104 -17.67 13.27 6.96
N ALA A 105 -18.21 12.94 5.79
CA ALA A 105 -18.03 13.67 4.53
C ALA A 105 -18.67 15.08 4.55
N GLU A 106 -18.72 15.73 5.72
CA GLU A 106 -19.35 17.01 5.98
C GLU A 106 -18.27 17.96 6.50
N GLY A 107 -17.56 18.63 5.59
CA GLY A 107 -16.62 19.68 6.02
C GLY A 107 -15.36 19.87 5.19
N ARG A 108 -15.45 19.87 3.85
CA ARG A 108 -14.42 20.50 3.01
C ARG A 108 -14.97 20.99 1.67
N ARG A 109 -16.13 21.67 1.71
CA ARG A 109 -16.45 22.67 0.68
C ARG A 109 -15.65 23.94 1.02
N GLY A 110 -14.38 23.96 0.61
CA GLY A 110 -13.47 25.07 0.83
C GLY A 110 -12.72 25.41 -0.46
N SER A 111 -13.26 26.39 -1.17
CA SER A 111 -12.58 27.28 -2.13
C SER A 111 -11.63 26.67 -3.18
N HIS A 112 -12.18 26.30 -4.33
CA HIS A 112 -11.53 26.60 -5.62
C HIS A 112 -12.52 27.34 -6.52
N ALA A 113 -12.97 28.49 -6.04
CA ALA A 113 -13.35 29.60 -6.90
C ALA A 113 -12.10 30.48 -7.03
N GLN A 114 -11.24 30.18 -8.01
CA GLN A 114 -10.36 31.20 -8.59
C GLN A 114 -9.87 30.77 -9.98
N ARG A 115 -10.33 31.56 -10.96
CA ARG A 115 -9.74 31.83 -12.28
C ARG A 115 -9.79 30.67 -13.27
N LEU A 116 -10.79 30.70 -14.15
CA LEU A 116 -10.67 31.16 -15.54
C LEU A 116 -12.02 31.73 -15.98
#